data_AF-A0A371PI18-F1
#
_entry.id   AF-A0A371PI18-F1
#
_cell.length_a   1.000
_cell.length_b   1.000
_cell.length_c   1.000
_cell.angle_alpha   90.00
_cell.angle_beta   90.00
_cell.angle_gamma   90.00
#
_symmetry.space_group_name_H-M   'P 1'
#
loop_
_entity.id
_entity.type
_entity.pdbx_description
1 polymer ?
#
loop_
_entity_poly.entity_id
_entity_poly.type
_entity_poly.pdbx_seq_one_letter_code
_entity_poly.pdbx_strand_id
1 'polypeptide(L)' 'MHRVDKIKFVLFFGKPLEEPCYGYMEMNSDGQLIALFNKHGEELDMNGGHEVIKVKTLGKFDNEDRDNFYDLLESDGVG' A
#
# COMPACT_ATOMS: atom_id res chain seq x y z
N MET A 1 2.71 14.19 -9.95
CA MET A 1 2.78 12.80 -10.43
C MET A 1 2.31 11.91 -9.29
N HIS A 2 1.29 11.08 -9.51
CA HIS A 2 0.86 10.10 -8.51
C HIS A 2 1.81 8.91 -8.57
N ARG A 3 2.13 8.30 -7.42
CA ARG A 3 3.08 7.17 -7.35
C ARG A 3 2.50 6.09 -6.46
N VAL A 4 2.59 4.84 -6.90
CA VAL A 4 2.21 3.68 -6.11
C VAL A 4 3.47 2.91 -5.72
N ASP A 5 3.70 2.73 -4.43
CA ASP A 5 4.80 1.91 -3.92
C ASP A 5 4.26 0.56 -3.43
N LYS A 6 4.83 -0.56 -3.89
CA LYS A 6 4.67 -1.82 -3.16
C LYS A 6 5.52 -1.74 -1.90
N ILE A 7 4.90 -1.93 -0.76
CA ILE A 7 5.54 -1.77 0.54
C ILE A 7 5.31 -2.99 1.42
N LYS A 8 6.26 -3.21 2.32
CA LYS A 8 6.06 -4.00 3.53
C LYS A 8 5.79 -3.02 4.67
N PHE A 9 4.72 -3.24 5.42
CA PHE A 9 4.32 -2.37 6.52
C PHE A 9 3.80 -3.18 7.70
N VAL A 10 3.61 -2.51 8.82
CA VAL A 10 2.99 -3.07 10.01
C VAL A 10 1.82 -2.17 10.40
N LEU A 11 0.71 -2.79 10.79
CA LEU A 11 -0.46 -2.09 11.32
C LEU A 11 -0.43 -2.10 12.84
N PHE A 12 -0.79 -0.96 13.42
CA PHE A 12 -0.93 -0.80 14.85
C PHE A 12 -2.35 -0.33 15.18
N PHE A 13 -3.02 -1.10 16.05
CA PHE A 13 -4.40 -0.89 16.46
C PHE A 13 -4.47 -0.52 17.95
N GLY A 14 -3.71 0.48 18.39
CA GLY A 14 -3.60 0.81 19.82
C GLY A 14 -3.12 -0.37 20.70
N LYS A 15 -2.56 -1.40 20.08
CA LYS A 15 -2.25 -2.75 20.61
C LYS A 15 -0.98 -3.25 19.92
N PRO A 16 -0.28 -4.27 20.47
CA PRO A 16 0.99 -4.76 19.92
C PRO A 16 0.92 -4.99 18.40
N LEU A 17 2.04 -4.68 17.73
CA LEU A 17 2.23 -4.78 16.28
C LEU A 17 1.53 -6.01 15.71
N GLU A 18 0.50 -5.80 14.87
CA GLU A 18 -0.08 -6.89 14.10
C GLU A 18 0.91 -7.25 12.98
N GLU A 19 0.97 -8.53 12.61
CA GLU A 19 2.05 -9.11 11.82
C GLU A 19 2.48 -8.29 10.57
N PRO A 20 3.74 -8.41 10.14
CA PRO A 20 4.22 -7.70 8.96
C PRO A 20 3.39 -8.01 7.70
N CYS A 21 2.73 -6.97 7.18
CA CYS A 21 1.87 -6.98 6.01
C CYS A 21 2.61 -6.57 4.74
N TYR A 22 2.05 -6.96 3.60
CA TYR A 22 2.44 -6.49 2.26
C TYR A 22 1.26 -5.80 1.62
N GLY A 23 1.53 -4.81 0.79
CA GLY A 23 0.49 -4.09 0.06
C GLY A 23 1.03 -2.91 -0.73
N TYR A 24 0.14 -1.99 -1.08
CA TYR A 24 0.43 -0.90 -1.99
C TYR A 24 0.08 0.43 -1.35
N MET A 25 0.93 1.43 -1.56
CA MET A 25 0.81 2.74 -0.96
C MET A 25 0.75 3.79 -2.05
N GLU A 26 -0.40 4.45 -2.17
CA GLU A 26 -0.60 5.52 -3.15
C GLU A 26 -0.27 6.88 -2.56
N MET A 27 0.60 7.62 -3.24
CA MET A 27 0.99 8.98 -2.86
C MET A 27 0.60 10.00 -3.93
N ASN A 28 0.23 11.20 -3.48
CA ASN A 28 0.07 12.35 -4.37
C ASN A 28 1.42 12.93 -4.82
N SER A 29 1.37 13.95 -5.67
CA SER A 29 2.54 14.68 -6.16
C SER A 29 3.39 15.31 -5.07
N ASP A 30 2.78 15.63 -3.93
CA ASP A 30 3.41 16.28 -2.79
C ASP A 30 4.01 15.26 -1.81
N GLY A 31 3.94 13.96 -2.14
CA GLY A 31 4.45 12.87 -1.32
C GLY A 31 3.57 12.53 -0.11
N GLN A 32 2.34 13.04 -0.08
CA GLN A 32 1.36 12.69 0.94
C GLN A 32 0.65 11.39 0.58
N LEU A 33 0.43 10.55 1.58
CA LEU A 33 -0.34 9.32 1.47
C LEU A 33 -1.81 9.64 1.18
N ILE A 34 -2.36 9.06 0.11
CA ILE A 34 -3.78 9.19 -0.24
C ILE A 34 -4.52 7.92 0.18
N ALA A 35 -3.97 6.76 -0.14
CA ALA A 35 -4.60 5.46 0.10
C ALA A 35 -3.55 4.39 0.40
N LEU A 36 -3.95 3.39 1.19
CA LEU A 36 -3.16 2.22 1.51
C LEU A 36 -3.99 0.98 1.20
N PHE A 37 -3.44 0.06 0.43
CA PHE A 37 -4.09 -1.19 0.06
C PHE A 37 -3.34 -2.36 0.68
N ASN A 38 -4.06 -3.37 1.14
CA ASN A 38 -3.45 -4.63 1.54
C ASN A 38 -3.00 -5.45 0.30
N LYS A 39 -2.42 -6.62 0.53
CA LYS A 39 -2.01 -7.53 -0.54
C LYS A 39 -3.18 -8.00 -1.42
N HIS A 40 -4.42 -7.86 -0.97
CA HIS A 40 -5.64 -8.22 -1.69
C HIS A 40 -6.21 -7.08 -2.56
N GLY A 41 -5.56 -5.91 -2.56
CA GLY A 41 -6.09 -4.72 -3.23
C GLY A 41 -7.23 -4.06 -2.47
N GLU A 42 -7.53 -4.49 -1.24
CA GLU A 42 -8.54 -3.86 -0.39
C GLU A 42 -7.94 -2.62 0.29
N GLU A 43 -8.64 -1.49 0.18
CA GLU A 43 -8.24 -0.25 0.84
C GLU A 43 -8.36 -0.41 2.36
N LEU A 44 -7.28 -0.11 3.08
CA LEU A 44 -7.23 -0.08 4.52
C LEU A 44 -7.66 1.30 5.00
N ASP A 45 -8.74 1.33 5.79
CA ASP A 45 -9.19 2.56 6.41
C ASP A 45 -8.10 3.11 7.35
N MET A 46 -7.55 4.27 7.02
CA MET A 46 -6.55 4.95 7.86
C MET A 46 -7.17 5.88 8.90
N ASN A 47 -8.47 6.19 8.79
CA ASN A 47 -9.18 7.08 9.70
C ASN A 47 -9.74 6.36 10.93
N GLY A 48 -9.79 5.03 10.93
CA GLY A 48 -10.27 4.19 12.04
C GLY A 48 -9.34 4.08 13.27
N GLY A 49 -8.28 4.90 13.36
CA GLY A 49 -7.27 4.81 14.43
C GLY A 49 -6.14 3.82 14.17
N HIS A 50 -5.92 3.49 12.90
CA HIS A 50 -4.82 2.64 12.45
C HIS A 50 -3.56 3.48 12.30
N GLU A 51 -2.49 3.12 13.02
CA GLU A 51 -1.16 3.67 12.75
C GLU A 51 -0.41 2.72 11.82
N VAL A 52 0.11 3.24 10.71
CA VAL A 52 0.82 2.47 9.70
C VAL A 52 2.30 2.79 9.79
N ILE A 53 3.13 1.77 10.06
CA ILE A 53 4.59 1.91 9.98
C ILE A 53 5.08 1.26 8.70
N LYS A 54 5.54 2.09 7.75
CA LYS A 54 6.23 1.61 6.55
C LYS A 54 7.57 1.01 6.95
N VAL A 55 7.72 -0.30 6.78
CA VAL A 55 8.95 -1.03 7.11
C VAL A 55 9.94 -0.95 5.95
N LYS A 56 9.47 -1.14 4.71
CA LYS A 56 10.33 -1.13 3.51
C LYS A 56 9.55 -0.91 2.23
N THR A 57 10.10 -0.15 1.28
CA THR A 57 9.63 -0.16 -0.13
C THR A 57 10.22 -1.37 -0.85
N LEU A 58 9.36 -2.17 -1.47
CA LEU A 58 9.71 -3.36 -2.26
C LEU A 58 9.72 -3.08 -3.76
N GLY A 59 8.94 -2.11 -4.22
CA GLY A 59 8.92 -1.65 -5.61
C GLY A 59 8.26 -0.28 -5.72
N LYS A 60 8.59 0.47 -6.77
CA LYS A 60 7.96 1.77 -7.09
C LYS A 60 7.36 1.65 -8.49
N PHE A 61 6.12 2.11 -8.63
CA PHE A 61 5.37 2.11 -9.87
C PHE A 61 4.98 3.56 -10.18
N ASP A 62 5.14 3.97 -11.44
CA ASP A 62 4.80 5.30 -11.89
C ASP A 62 3.51 5.33 -12.74
N ASN A 63 3.21 6.46 -13.36
CA ASN A 63 1.96 6.65 -14.09
C ASN A 63 1.83 5.73 -15.33
N GLU A 64 2.92 5.27 -15.94
CA GLU A 64 2.86 4.28 -17.04
C GLU A 64 2.53 2.88 -16.51
N ASP A 65 2.97 2.56 -15.28
CA ASP A 65 2.68 1.29 -14.61
C ASP A 65 1.26 1.23 -14.02
N ARG A 66 0.68 2.39 -13.66
CA ARG A 66 -0.66 2.48 -13.04
C ARG A 66 -1.77 1.96 -13.93
N ASP A 67 -1.67 2.20 -15.25
CA ASP A 67 -2.68 1.71 -16.19
C ASP A 67 -2.71 0.17 -16.28
N ASN A 68 -1.65 -0.51 -15.78
CA ASN A 68 -1.55 -1.96 -15.63
C ASN A 68 -1.62 -2.43 -14.15
N PHE A 69 -2.05 -1.56 -13.22
CA PHE A 69 -2.06 -1.85 -11.78
C PHE A 69 -2.93 -3.07 -11.43
N TYR A 70 -4.06 -3.25 -12.12
CA TYR A 70 -4.92 -4.42 -11.95
C TYR A 70 -4.30 -5.71 -12.52
N ASP A 71 -3.57 -5.62 -13.62
CA ASP A 71 -2.85 -6.77 -14.21
C ASP A 71 -1.66 -7.20 -13.33
N LEU A 72 -1.04 -6.25 -12.62
CA LEU A 72 0.00 -6.53 -11.62
C LEU A 72 -0.54 -7.22 -10.36
N LEU A 73 -1.77 -6.87 -9.92
CA LEU A 73 -2.45 -7.58 -8.84
C LEU A 73 -2.73 -9.03 -9.23
N GLU A 74 -3.30 -9.28 -10.42
CA GLU A 74 -3.54 -10.64 -10.92
C GLU A 74 -2.23 -11.43 -11.09
N SER A 75 -1.16 -10.82 -11.60
CA SER A 75 0.14 -11.47 -11.77
C SER A 75 0.85 -11.84 -10.45
N ASP A 76 0.60 -11.10 -9.36
CA ASP A 76 1.10 -11.44 -8.03
C ASP A 76 0.23 -12.51 -7.32
N GLY A 77 -0.75 -13.08 -8.03
CA GLY A 77 -1.66 -14.10 -7.49
C GLY A 77 -2.72 -13.54 -6.56
N VAL A 78 -3.03 -12.25 -6.71
CA VAL A 78 -4.07 -11.56 -5.96
C VAL A 78 -5.33 -11.56 -6.82
N GLY A 79 -6.09 -12.65 -6.73
CA GLY A 79 -7.40 -12.84 -7.36
C GLY A 79 -8.32 -13.58 -6.42
#